data_AF-A0A2T0X0E0-F1
#
_entry.id   AF-A0A2T0X0E0-F1
#
_cell.length_a   1.000
_cell.length_b   1.000
_cell.length_c   1.000
_cell.angle_alpha   90.00
_cell.angle_beta   90.00
_cell.angle_gamma   90.00
#
_symmetry.space_group_name_H-M   'P 1'
#
loop_
_entity.id
_entity.type
_entity.pdbx_description
1 polymer ?
#
loop_
_entity_poly.entity_id
_entity_poly.type
_entity_poly.pdbx_seq_one_letter_code
_entity_poly.pdbx_strand_id
1 'polypeptide(L)'
;MLAPTRFVQQTVSLPGSFQIISAQDELFNHVDTNEYMWSGDGARHVRVEMTFDIPFAAPPAVTAALSGIDSSQSENLRFNIRCEDITADGFTLVFDTWDNTRIARAGVAWTAQGIAPVRPRGSIAAKPKAPEGK
;
A
#
# COMPACT_ATOMS: atom_id res chain seq x y z
N MET A 1 2.64 -20.33 11.96
CA MET A 1 2.42 -19.73 10.64
C MET A 1 1.44 -18.59 10.87
N LEU A 2 1.95 -17.36 11.06
CA LEU A 2 1.11 -16.17 11.17
C LEU A 2 0.42 -15.95 9.81
N ALA A 3 -0.84 -15.53 9.82
CA ALA A 3 -1.55 -15.22 8.59
C ALA A 3 -0.76 -14.16 7.80
N PRO A 4 -0.72 -14.21 6.46
CA PRO A 4 -0.09 -13.14 5.70
C PRO A 4 -0.80 -11.84 6.06
N THR A 5 -0.05 -10.86 6.57
CA THR A 5 -0.48 -9.47 6.72
C THR A 5 -1.28 -9.09 5.48
N ARG A 6 -2.51 -8.62 5.66
CA ARG A 6 -3.36 -8.18 4.57
C ARG A 6 -3.76 -6.75 4.82
N PHE A 7 -3.07 -5.85 4.12
CA PHE A 7 -3.51 -4.49 3.87
C PHE A 7 -4.85 -4.50 3.12
N VAL A 8 -5.95 -4.68 3.85
CA VAL A 8 -7.31 -4.61 3.29
C VAL A 8 -7.58 -3.16 2.88
N GLN A 9 -7.84 -2.95 1.59
CA GLN A 9 -7.98 -1.61 1.05
C GLN A 9 -9.40 -1.09 1.18
N GLN A 10 -9.49 0.18 1.56
CA GLN A 10 -10.73 0.95 1.48
C GLN A 10 -10.60 1.90 0.29
N THR A 11 -11.56 1.86 -0.62
CA THR A 11 -11.61 2.77 -1.77
C THR A 11 -12.78 3.74 -1.61
N VAL A 12 -12.48 5.04 -1.76
CA VAL A 12 -13.48 6.11 -1.81
C VAL A 12 -13.40 6.77 -3.18
N SER A 13 -14.47 6.68 -3.96
CA SER A 13 -14.61 7.40 -5.24
C SER A 13 -15.40 8.69 -5.03
N LEU A 14 -14.84 9.81 -5.47
CA LEU A 14 -15.44 11.15 -5.39
C LEU A 14 -15.93 11.61 -6.78
N PRO A 15 -16.83 12.62 -6.85
CA PRO A 15 -17.19 13.26 -8.10
C PRO A 15 -15.95 13.76 -8.87
N GLY A 16 -16.02 13.78 -10.21
CA GLY A 16 -14.90 14.22 -11.05
C GLY A 16 -13.78 13.18 -11.22
N SER A 17 -14.08 11.90 -11.00
CA SER A 17 -13.15 10.77 -11.15
C SER A 17 -11.98 10.77 -10.17
N PHE A 18 -12.04 11.52 -9.07
CA PHE A 18 -11.01 11.44 -8.04
C PHE A 18 -11.25 10.21 -7.16
N GLN A 19 -10.20 9.47 -6.83
CA GLN A 19 -10.26 8.31 -5.94
C GLN A 19 -9.19 8.39 -4.86
N ILE A 20 -9.53 7.87 -3.69
CA ILE A 20 -8.63 7.66 -2.57
C ILE A 20 -8.66 6.17 -2.22
N ILE A 21 -7.50 5.57 -2.12
CA ILE A 21 -7.31 4.19 -1.68
C ILE A 21 -6.42 4.22 -0.45
N SER A 22 -6.84 3.57 0.63
CA SER A 22 -6.04 3.52 1.86
C SER A 22 -6.09 2.14 2.49
N ALA A 23 -5.01 1.75 3.16
CA ALA A 23 -4.97 0.55 3.98
C ALA A 23 -4.01 0.73 5.17
N GLN A 24 -4.19 -0.11 6.17
CA GLN A 24 -3.36 -0.16 7.37
C GLN A 24 -3.24 -1.62 7.81
N ASP A 25 -2.04 -2.04 8.19
CA ASP A 25 -1.81 -3.34 8.85
C ASP A 25 -0.42 -3.39 9.51
N GLU A 26 -0.10 -4.50 10.19
CA GLU A 26 1.23 -4.83 10.70
C GLU A 26 2.20 -5.14 9.55
N LEU A 27 3.19 -4.29 9.29
CA LEU A 27 4.16 -4.47 8.21
C LEU A 27 5.06 -5.69 8.45
N PHE A 28 5.54 -5.87 9.68
CA PHE A 28 6.36 -7.00 10.08
C PHE A 28 6.30 -7.24 11.59
N ASN A 29 6.55 -8.48 11.99
CA ASN A 29 6.84 -8.90 13.36
C ASN A 29 8.06 -9.83 13.34
N HIS A 30 9.21 -9.28 13.69
CA HIS A 30 10.50 -9.98 13.65
C HIS A 30 10.95 -10.47 15.04
N VAL A 31 10.26 -10.12 16.12
CA VAL A 31 10.60 -10.65 17.46
C VAL A 31 10.17 -12.11 17.62
N ASP A 32 9.02 -12.50 17.06
CA ASP A 32 8.49 -13.87 17.18
C ASP A 32 9.40 -14.93 16.56
N THR A 33 10.14 -14.55 15.52
CA THR A 33 11.05 -15.42 14.76
C THR A 33 12.53 -15.01 14.88
N ASN A 34 12.83 -14.02 15.73
CA ASN A 34 14.18 -13.47 15.93
C ASN A 34 14.86 -12.98 14.63
N GLU A 35 14.09 -12.35 13.76
CA GLU A 35 14.52 -11.86 12.45
C GLU A 35 15.26 -10.51 12.53
N TYR A 36 15.87 -10.11 11.42
CA TYR A 36 16.96 -9.13 11.35
C TYR A 36 16.59 -7.69 11.82
N MET A 37 15.32 -7.30 11.79
CA MET A 37 14.90 -5.99 12.33
C MET A 37 14.97 -5.96 13.88
N TRP A 38 14.80 -7.13 14.49
CA TRP A 38 14.98 -7.33 15.93
C TRP A 38 16.41 -7.75 16.28
N SER A 39 17.01 -8.67 15.51
CA SER A 39 18.27 -9.34 15.90
C SER A 39 19.53 -8.87 15.16
N GLY A 40 19.40 -8.07 14.09
CA GLY A 40 20.55 -7.55 13.33
C GLY A 40 21.11 -6.21 13.81
N ASP A 41 22.15 -5.75 13.12
CA ASP A 41 22.74 -4.42 13.26
C ASP A 41 23.01 -3.82 11.87
N GLY A 42 23.35 -2.54 11.81
CA GLY A 42 23.63 -1.84 10.56
C GLY A 42 22.36 -1.62 9.73
N ALA A 43 22.54 -1.23 8.46
CA ALA A 43 21.44 -0.88 7.57
C ALA A 43 20.59 -2.10 7.23
N ARG A 44 19.29 -2.00 7.49
CA ARG A 44 18.31 -3.08 7.33
C ARG A 44 17.00 -2.50 6.85
N HIS A 45 16.27 -3.26 6.03
CA HIS A 45 15.00 -2.81 5.48
C HIS A 45 14.00 -3.94 5.29
N VAL A 46 12.72 -3.59 5.37
CA VAL A 46 11.59 -4.42 4.90
C VAL A 46 11.00 -3.73 3.68
N ARG A 47 10.84 -4.49 2.58
CA ARG A 47 10.18 -4.04 1.34
C ARG A 47 8.94 -4.87 1.08
N VAL A 48 7.81 -4.21 0.82
CA VAL A 48 6.56 -4.87 0.46
C VAL A 48 5.98 -4.20 -0.78
N GLU A 49 5.69 -5.01 -1.79
CA GLU A 49 4.99 -4.56 -2.99
C GLU A 49 3.50 -4.43 -2.68
N MET A 50 2.95 -3.24 -2.90
CA MET A 50 1.54 -2.92 -2.70
C MET A 50 0.89 -2.77 -4.07
N THR A 51 -0.09 -3.63 -4.38
CA THR A 51 -0.92 -3.51 -5.59
C THR A 51 -2.24 -2.85 -5.21
N PHE A 52 -2.68 -1.83 -5.94
CA PHE A 52 -3.99 -1.23 -5.72
C PHE A 52 -5.11 -2.18 -6.19
N ASP A 53 -6.16 -2.36 -5.37
CA ASP A 53 -7.32 -3.19 -5.75
C ASP A 53 -8.02 -2.63 -7.00
N ILE A 54 -7.94 -1.31 -7.19
CA ILE A 54 -8.40 -0.59 -8.37
C ILE A 54 -7.23 0.30 -8.84
N PRO A 55 -6.68 0.08 -10.06
CA PRO A 55 -5.63 0.93 -10.60
C PRO A 55 -6.06 2.39 -10.72
N PHE A 56 -5.09 3.29 -10.82
CA PHE A 56 -5.30 4.70 -11.17
C PHE A 56 -5.16 4.92 -12.69
N ALA A 57 -5.58 6.08 -13.18
CA ALA A 57 -5.36 6.47 -14.59
C ALA A 57 -3.89 6.86 -14.89
N ALA A 58 -3.14 7.25 -13.86
CA ALA A 58 -1.73 7.61 -13.88
C ALA A 58 -1.16 7.40 -12.45
N PRO A 59 0.17 7.38 -12.25
CA PRO A 59 0.75 7.24 -10.91
C PRO A 59 0.13 8.24 -9.90
N PRO A 60 -0.47 7.76 -8.77
CA PRO A 60 -1.10 8.62 -7.78
C PRO A 60 -0.07 9.28 -6.85
N ALA A 61 -0.52 10.26 -6.05
CA ALA A 61 0.24 10.69 -4.89
C ALA A 61 0.05 9.68 -3.75
N VAL A 62 1.15 9.15 -3.20
CA VAL A 62 1.12 8.17 -2.11
C VAL A 62 1.85 8.72 -0.89
N THR A 63 1.24 8.56 0.28
CA THR A 63 1.85 8.86 1.58
C THR A 63 1.73 7.66 2.50
N ALA A 64 2.77 7.38 3.27
CA ALA A 64 2.77 6.35 4.31
C ALA A 64 3.21 6.94 5.65
N ALA A 65 2.66 6.40 6.73
CA ALA A 65 2.96 6.80 8.09
C ALA A 65 2.92 5.58 9.02
N LEU A 66 3.64 5.69 10.13
CA LEU A 66 3.59 4.68 11.18
C LEU A 66 2.19 4.63 11.81
N SER A 67 1.61 3.44 11.94
CA SER A 67 0.37 3.22 12.71
C SER A 67 0.64 2.58 14.08
N GLY A 68 1.81 1.96 14.26
CA GLY A 68 2.30 1.48 15.55
C GLY A 68 3.76 1.01 15.45
N ILE A 69 4.51 1.06 16.55
CA ILE A 69 5.87 0.55 16.63
C ILE A 69 6.13 -0.03 18.02
N ASP A 70 6.86 -1.15 18.04
CA ASP A 70 7.39 -1.77 19.25
C ASP A 70 8.89 -1.92 19.06
N SER A 71 9.66 -1.17 19.84
CA SER A 71 11.13 -1.12 19.74
C SER A 71 11.75 -1.30 21.11
N SER A 72 12.99 -1.78 21.12
CA SER A 72 13.79 -1.79 22.34
C SER A 72 13.90 -0.38 22.93
N GLN A 73 13.87 -0.30 24.26
CA GLN A 73 14.13 0.93 25.01
C GLN A 73 15.63 1.21 25.23
N SER A 74 16.50 0.24 24.93
CA SER A 74 17.93 0.31 25.23
C SER A 74 18.74 1.09 24.18
N GLU A 75 18.20 1.26 22.98
CA GLU A 75 18.86 1.91 21.85
C GLU A 75 18.02 3.06 21.30
N ASN A 76 18.66 3.99 20.59
CA ASN A 76 17.94 5.08 19.95
C ASN A 76 16.99 4.51 18.88
N LEU A 77 15.75 5.02 18.87
CA LEU A 77 14.80 4.72 17.81
C LEU A 77 15.18 5.48 16.54
N ARG A 78 15.53 4.73 15.49
CA ARG A 78 15.92 5.26 14.19
C ARG A 78 15.20 4.48 13.11
N PHE A 79 14.38 5.16 12.32
CA PHE A 79 13.70 4.53 11.19
C PHE A 79 13.37 5.55 10.11
N ASN A 80 13.14 5.06 8.89
CA ASN A 80 12.54 5.82 7.80
C ASN A 80 11.42 4.99 7.17
N ILE A 81 10.38 5.66 6.68
CA ILE A 81 9.31 5.05 5.86
C ILE A 81 9.24 5.81 4.54
N ARG A 82 9.23 5.09 3.42
CA ARG A 82 9.11 5.68 2.08
C ARG A 82 8.20 4.84 1.19
N CYS A 83 7.62 5.52 0.20
CA CYS A 83 6.96 4.91 -0.94
C CYS A 83 7.87 5.10 -2.15
N GLU A 84 8.28 4.01 -2.77
CA GLU A 84 9.16 3.98 -3.95
C GLU A 84 8.40 3.36 -5.13
N ASP A 85 8.92 3.54 -6.35
CA ASP A 85 8.41 2.87 -7.56
C ASP A 85 6.90 3.02 -7.79
N ILE A 86 6.36 4.22 -7.52
CA ILE A 86 4.92 4.49 -7.64
C ILE A 86 4.50 4.44 -9.12
N THR A 87 3.54 3.56 -9.41
CA THR A 87 2.92 3.38 -10.72
C THR A 87 1.40 3.55 -10.61
N ALA A 88 0.68 3.43 -11.73
CA ALA A 88 -0.77 3.41 -11.72
C ALA A 88 -1.35 2.18 -11.00
N ASP A 89 -0.59 1.08 -10.94
CA ASP A 89 -1.04 -0.22 -10.44
C ASP A 89 -0.62 -0.48 -8.98
N GLY A 90 0.38 0.23 -8.47
CA GLY A 90 0.93 -0.02 -7.15
C GLY A 90 2.15 0.82 -6.80
N PHE A 91 2.81 0.46 -5.70
CA PHE A 91 4.05 1.06 -5.22
C PHE A 91 4.81 0.08 -4.32
N THR A 92 6.08 0.39 -4.01
CA THR A 92 6.85 -0.34 -3.00
C THR A 92 6.86 0.43 -1.69
N LEU A 93 6.41 -0.20 -0.61
CA LEU A 93 6.55 0.33 0.75
C LEU A 93 7.88 -0.13 1.34
N VAL A 94 8.69 0.83 1.79
CA VAL A 94 10.02 0.58 2.36
C VAL A 94 10.08 1.11 3.78
N PHE A 95 10.45 0.23 4.72
CA PHE A 95 10.79 0.61 6.09
C PHE A 95 12.26 0.32 6.31
N ASP A 96 13.05 1.32 6.69
CA ASP A 96 14.47 1.16 7.03
C ASP A 96 14.72 1.37 8.51
N THR A 97 15.76 0.71 9.01
CA THR A 97 16.44 1.05 10.26
C THR A 97 17.95 0.89 10.08
N TRP A 98 18.74 1.38 11.02
CA TRP A 98 20.19 1.32 10.94
C TRP A 98 20.86 1.29 12.31
N ASP A 99 22.19 1.15 12.29
CA ASP A 99 23.01 1.06 13.50
C ASP A 99 22.51 -0.07 14.40
N ASN A 100 22.59 0.08 15.71
CA ASN A 100 22.17 -0.87 16.71
C ASN A 100 20.66 -0.87 17.03
N THR A 101 19.83 -0.11 16.32
CA THR A 101 18.39 -0.02 16.62
C THR A 101 17.69 -1.38 16.49
N ARG A 102 16.80 -1.69 17.44
CA ARG A 102 16.07 -2.98 17.53
C ARG A 102 14.58 -2.73 17.47
N ILE A 103 13.92 -3.21 16.42
CA ILE A 103 12.48 -3.06 16.20
C ILE A 103 11.85 -4.44 16.17
N ALA A 104 11.00 -4.71 17.15
CA ALA A 104 10.30 -5.98 17.30
C ALA A 104 9.23 -6.13 16.21
N ARG A 105 8.41 -5.09 16.04
CA ARG A 105 7.32 -5.02 15.06
C ARG A 105 7.00 -3.58 14.70
N ALA A 106 6.42 -3.39 13.53
CA ALA A 106 5.91 -2.11 13.09
C ALA A 106 4.63 -2.28 12.28
N GLY A 107 3.67 -1.39 12.50
CA GLY A 107 2.48 -1.21 11.68
C GLY A 107 2.60 0.04 10.82
N VAL A 108 2.06 0.00 9.62
CA VAL A 108 2.05 1.14 8.69
C VAL A 108 0.64 1.38 8.17
N ALA A 109 0.28 2.65 8.01
CA ALA A 109 -0.87 3.10 7.27
C ALA A 109 -0.41 3.84 6.01
N TRP A 110 -1.08 3.62 4.89
CA TRP A 110 -0.80 4.35 3.65
C TRP A 110 -2.09 4.82 2.99
N THR A 111 -1.96 5.91 2.23
CA THR A 111 -3.03 6.49 1.42
C THR A 111 -2.48 6.85 0.06
N ALA A 112 -3.17 6.43 -0.99
CA ALA A 112 -2.96 6.81 -2.38
C ALA A 112 -4.15 7.64 -2.87
N GLN A 113 -3.88 8.75 -3.56
CA GLN A 113 -4.92 9.64 -4.07
C GLN A 113 -4.60 10.10 -5.48
N GLY A 114 -5.60 10.11 -6.35
CA GLY A 114 -5.40 10.35 -7.77
C GLY A 114 -6.67 10.16 -8.59
N ILE A 115 -6.51 10.09 -9.90
CA ILE A 115 -7.64 9.97 -10.82
C ILE A 115 -7.94 8.49 -11.09
N ALA A 116 -9.19 8.09 -10.92
CA ALA A 116 -9.70 6.78 -11.29
C ALA A 116 -9.64 6.58 -12.83
N PRO A 117 -9.47 5.34 -13.30
CA PRO A 117 -9.54 5.03 -14.72
C PRO A 117 -10.89 5.47 -15.29
N VAL A 118 -10.87 6.07 -16.48
CA VAL A 118 -12.10 6.40 -17.19
C VAL A 118 -12.80 5.08 -17.52
N ARG A 119 -13.93 4.78 -16.89
CA ARG A 119 -14.78 3.69 -17.37
C ARG A 119 -15.18 4.02 -18.81
N PRO A 120 -14.94 3.12 -19.78
CA PRO A 120 -15.55 3.27 -21.09
C PRO A 120 -17.05 3.43 -20.89
N ARG A 121 -17.64 4.53 -21.36
CA ARG A 121 -19.10 4.61 -21.48
C ARG A 121 -19.49 3.40 -22.33
N GLY A 122 -20.21 2.45 -21.75
CA GLY A 122 -20.74 1.31 -22.50
C GLY A 122 -21.41 1.84 -23.76
N SER A 123 -21.04 1.29 -24.92
CA SER A 123 -21.69 1.69 -26.17
C SER A 123 -23.18 1.49 -25.98
N ILE A 124 -23.96 2.53 -26.23
CA ILE A 124 -25.42 2.40 -26.30
C ILE A 124 -25.65 1.39 -27.42
N ALA A 125 -26.05 0.16 -27.08
CA ALA A 125 -26.37 -0.84 -28.07
C ALA A 125 -27.41 -0.23 -29.01
N ALA A 126 -27.07 -0.11 -30.30
CA ALA A 126 -28.02 0.34 -31.30
C ALA A 126 -29.23 -0.60 -31.21
N LYS A 127 -30.44 -0.01 -31.06
CA LYS A 127 -31.69 -0.80 -31.10
C LYS A 127 -31.66 -1.68 -32.35
N PRO A 128 -31.97 -2.98 -32.26
CA PRO A 128 -32.06 -3.83 -33.44
C PRO A 128 -33.07 -3.22 -34.41
N LYS A 129 -32.66 -3.08 -35.68
CA LYS A 129 -33.51 -2.63 -36.78
C LYS A 129 -34.71 -3.58 -36.86
N ALA A 130 -35.93 -3.04 -36.83
CA ALA A 130 -37.14 -3.85 -36.95
C ALA A 130 -37.06 -4.68 -38.25
N PRO A 131 -37.52 -5.94 -38.24
CA PRO A 131 -37.51 -6.77 -39.44
C PRO A 131 -38.40 -6.11 -40.51
N GLU A 132 -37.83 -5.91 -41.70
CA GLU A 132 -38.58 -5.47 -42.88
C GLU A 132 -39.55 -6.59 -43.26
N GLY A 133 -40.85 -6.31 -43.15
CA GLY A 133 -41.91 -7.26 -43.45
C GLY A 133 -41.97 -7.63 -44.93
N LYS A 134 -42.32 -8.89 -45.19
CA LYS A 134 -42.93 -9.36 -46.44
C LYS A 134 -44.23 -10.07 -46.12
#